data_AF-A0A2N3KJN4-F1
#
_entry.id   AF-A0A2N3KJN4-F1
#
_cell.length_a   1.000
_cell.length_b   1.000
_cell.length_c   1.000
_cell.angle_alpha   90.00
_cell.angle_beta   90.00
_cell.angle_gamma   90.00
#
_symmetry.space_group_name_H-M   'P 1'
#
loop_
_entity.id
_entity.type
_entity.pdbx_description
1 polymer ?
#
loop_
_entity_poly.entity_id
_entity_poly.type
_entity_poly.pdbx_seq_one_letter_code
_entity_poly.pdbx_strand_id
1 'polypeptide(L)'
;MKGMVMDDHDVLARTLYGEAKANDIDDAKAIASVVMNRVGYKNWPDTAAKVCQQAWQFSCWNTNDPNRDRILNAHGPWFDACKAIAKDALAGGFYDPTRKSTHYHTRGVKPFWSKGRKPVYETAGHLYFNDIDTPAPETATEALNQMHPIGKSRTIQGATVAGVMAALGPVAGDIGKSLEQYAYLSEYIKWACAALAIIAAGYTAWARLSDRAKGVN
;
A
#
# COMPACT_ATOMS: atom_id res chain seq x y z
N MET A 1 -29.56 19.91 -19.70
CA MET A 1 -28.61 20.35 -18.66
C MET A 1 -27.27 19.73 -19.02
N LYS A 2 -26.27 20.55 -19.37
CA LYS A 2 -24.93 20.06 -19.71
C LYS A 2 -24.34 19.51 -18.40
N GLY A 3 -24.23 18.17 -18.29
CA GLY A 3 -23.65 17.54 -17.11
C GLY A 3 -22.27 18.14 -16.88
N MET A 4 -22.05 18.69 -15.69
CA MET A 4 -20.76 19.23 -15.30
C MET A 4 -19.76 18.07 -15.30
N VAL A 5 -18.94 18.00 -16.34
CA VAL A 5 -17.81 17.06 -16.38
C VAL A 5 -16.77 17.65 -15.43
N MET A 6 -16.74 17.14 -14.20
CA MET A 6 -15.70 17.50 -13.22
C MET A 6 -14.42 16.71 -13.57
N ASP A 7 -13.29 17.40 -13.60
CA ASP A 7 -11.99 16.79 -13.83
C ASP A 7 -11.44 16.16 -12.52
N ASP A 8 -10.32 15.44 -12.63
CA ASP A 8 -9.65 14.80 -11.48
C ASP A 8 -9.35 15.79 -10.35
N HIS A 9 -9.04 17.05 -10.68
CA HIS A 9 -8.70 18.07 -9.70
C HIS A 9 -9.93 18.50 -8.88
N ASP A 10 -11.04 18.84 -9.55
CA ASP A 10 -12.27 19.27 -8.86
C ASP A 10 -12.89 18.11 -8.06
N VAL A 11 -12.91 16.89 -8.62
CA VAL A 11 -13.42 15.71 -7.91
C VAL A 11 -12.58 15.39 -6.68
N LEU A 12 -11.25 15.39 -6.79
CA LEU A 12 -10.39 15.15 -5.63
C LEU A 12 -10.59 16.24 -4.58
N ALA A 13 -10.57 17.52 -4.96
CA ALA A 13 -10.76 18.63 -4.03
C ALA A 13 -12.09 18.55 -3.26
N ARG A 14 -13.19 18.22 -3.94
CA ARG A 14 -14.51 18.03 -3.31
C ARG A 14 -14.55 16.82 -2.38
N THR A 15 -13.85 15.74 -2.75
CA THR A 15 -13.71 14.56 -1.89
C THR A 15 -13.00 14.95 -0.59
N LEU A 16 -11.87 15.67 -0.67
CA LEU A 16 -11.15 16.13 0.52
C LEU A 16 -12.03 17.05 1.38
N TYR A 17 -12.78 17.95 0.77
CA TYR A 17 -13.71 18.85 1.46
C TYR A 17 -14.86 18.11 2.18
N GLY A 18 -15.31 16.99 1.63
CA GLY A 18 -16.36 16.15 2.20
C GLY A 18 -15.85 15.27 3.34
N GLU A 19 -14.69 14.65 3.14
CA GLU A 19 -14.20 13.52 3.93
C GLU A 19 -13.26 13.94 5.05
N ALA A 20 -12.37 14.91 4.80
CA ALA A 20 -11.42 15.35 5.81
C ALA A 20 -12.14 16.13 6.92
N LYS A 21 -11.58 16.07 8.12
CA LYS A 21 -11.98 16.98 9.19
C LYS A 21 -11.79 18.43 8.70
N ALA A 22 -12.81 19.27 8.90
CA ALA A 22 -12.78 20.65 8.42
C ALA A 22 -11.55 21.42 8.94
N ASN A 23 -10.85 22.10 8.04
CA ASN A 23 -9.63 22.86 8.31
C ASN A 23 -8.42 22.02 8.80
N ASP A 24 -8.46 20.70 8.67
CA ASP A 24 -7.36 19.80 9.02
C ASP A 24 -6.55 19.43 7.77
N ILE A 25 -5.46 20.16 7.55
CA ILE A 25 -4.58 20.01 6.38
C ILE A 25 -3.91 18.63 6.34
N ASP A 26 -3.50 18.11 7.50
CA ASP A 26 -2.80 16.82 7.57
C ASP A 26 -3.77 15.68 7.27
N ASP A 27 -5.01 15.78 7.74
CA ASP A 27 -6.07 14.83 7.41
C ASP A 27 -6.41 14.83 5.92
N ALA A 28 -6.54 16.01 5.31
CA ALA A 28 -6.78 16.13 3.87
C ALA A 28 -5.60 15.57 3.04
N LYS A 29 -4.34 15.82 3.45
CA LYS A 29 -3.17 15.25 2.77
C LYS A 29 -3.09 13.73 2.89
N ALA A 30 -3.45 13.18 4.05
CA ALA A 30 -3.48 11.74 4.25
C ALA A 30 -4.56 11.06 3.39
N ILE A 31 -5.77 11.63 3.29
CA ILE A 31 -6.81 11.14 2.38
C ILE A 31 -6.40 11.27 0.91
N ALA A 32 -5.80 12.39 0.51
CA ALA A 32 -5.27 12.57 -0.84
C ALA A 32 -4.20 11.51 -1.17
N SER A 33 -3.36 11.16 -0.20
CA SER A 33 -2.37 10.09 -0.37
C SER A 33 -3.05 8.73 -0.60
N VAL A 34 -4.12 8.41 0.14
CA VAL A 34 -4.90 7.19 -0.09
C VAL A 34 -5.47 7.14 -1.51
N VAL A 35 -6.03 8.25 -2.01
CA VAL A 35 -6.55 8.31 -3.39
C VAL A 35 -5.43 8.03 -4.39
N MET A 36 -4.28 8.70 -4.26
CA MET A 36 -3.15 8.51 -5.18
C MET A 36 -2.53 7.12 -5.07
N ASN A 37 -2.49 6.53 -3.87
CA ASN A 37 -2.05 5.15 -3.67
C ASN A 37 -2.97 4.17 -4.39
N ARG A 38 -4.30 4.36 -4.29
CA ARG A 38 -5.28 3.57 -5.04
C ARG A 38 -5.05 3.70 -6.54
N VAL A 39 -4.91 4.91 -7.07
CA VAL A 39 -4.58 5.12 -8.50
C VAL A 39 -3.33 4.34 -8.94
N GLY A 40 -2.33 4.20 -8.06
CA GLY A 40 -1.10 3.46 -8.33
C GLY A 40 -1.21 1.92 -8.28
N TYR A 41 -2.31 1.35 -7.78
CA TYR A 41 -2.46 -0.10 -7.64
C TYR A 41 -3.44 -0.69 -8.67
N LYS A 42 -3.10 -1.86 -9.24
CA LYS A 42 -3.86 -2.53 -10.32
C LYS A 42 -5.30 -2.92 -9.94
N ASN A 43 -5.61 -3.09 -8.66
CA ASN A 43 -6.93 -3.46 -8.16
C ASN A 43 -7.88 -2.27 -7.99
N TRP A 44 -7.45 -1.06 -8.31
CA TRP A 44 -8.21 0.18 -8.20
C TRP A 44 -8.30 0.90 -9.56
N PRO A 45 -9.25 1.83 -9.72
CA PRO A 45 -9.30 2.67 -10.90
C PRO A 45 -8.04 3.52 -11.10
N ASP A 46 -7.72 3.82 -12.35
CA ASP A 46 -6.48 4.45 -12.82
C ASP A 46 -6.48 5.99 -12.81
N THR A 47 -7.54 6.62 -12.30
CA THR A 47 -7.69 8.09 -12.24
C THR A 47 -8.31 8.51 -10.92
N ALA A 48 -7.97 9.69 -10.42
CA ALA A 48 -8.46 10.17 -9.12
C ALA A 48 -9.99 10.30 -9.11
N ALA A 49 -10.60 10.81 -10.19
CA ALA A 49 -12.05 10.95 -10.25
C ALA A 49 -12.77 9.60 -10.16
N LYS A 50 -12.30 8.58 -10.89
CA LYS A 50 -12.88 7.23 -10.84
C LYS A 50 -12.72 6.60 -9.46
N VAL A 51 -11.58 6.79 -8.78
CA VAL A 51 -11.37 6.31 -7.40
C VAL A 51 -12.34 6.99 -6.44
N CYS A 52 -12.45 8.32 -6.51
CA CYS A 52 -13.32 9.11 -5.62
C CYS A 52 -14.81 8.80 -5.81
N GLN A 53 -15.25 8.58 -7.05
CA GLN A 53 -16.66 8.35 -7.38
C GLN A 53 -17.04 6.87 -7.37
N GLN A 54 -16.12 5.97 -7.02
CA GLN A 54 -16.45 4.56 -6.84
C GLN A 54 -17.48 4.41 -5.73
N ALA A 55 -18.55 3.67 -6.02
CA ALA A 55 -19.68 3.51 -5.11
C ALA A 55 -19.21 3.05 -3.72
N TRP A 56 -19.71 3.72 -2.68
CA TRP A 56 -19.44 3.40 -1.27
C TRP A 56 -18.00 3.57 -0.79
N GLN A 57 -17.09 4.11 -1.62
CA GLN A 57 -15.71 4.39 -1.18
C GLN A 57 -15.59 5.71 -0.41
N PHE A 58 -16.34 6.72 -0.83
CA PHE A 58 -16.37 8.05 -0.23
C PHE A 58 -17.84 8.47 -0.10
N SER A 59 -18.35 8.53 1.14
CA SER A 59 -19.80 8.61 1.34
C SER A 59 -20.39 9.90 0.80
N CYS A 60 -19.58 10.96 0.78
CA CYS A 60 -19.98 12.27 0.26
C CYS A 60 -20.48 12.25 -1.20
N TRP A 61 -20.11 11.24 -2.00
CA TRP A 61 -20.59 11.10 -3.39
C TRP A 61 -21.89 10.31 -3.54
N ASN A 62 -22.29 9.55 -2.51
CA ASN A 62 -23.48 8.70 -2.57
C ASN A 62 -24.75 9.55 -2.72
N THR A 63 -25.64 9.17 -3.65
CA THR A 63 -26.85 9.95 -3.99
C THR A 63 -27.77 10.22 -2.79
N ASN A 64 -27.73 9.36 -1.78
CA ASN A 64 -28.58 9.43 -0.60
C ASN A 64 -27.87 10.06 0.61
N ASP A 65 -26.60 10.49 0.47
CA ASP A 65 -25.88 11.13 1.58
C ASP A 65 -26.34 12.60 1.68
N PRO A 66 -26.87 13.04 2.84
CA PRO A 66 -27.31 14.43 3.02
C PRO A 66 -26.17 15.45 2.87
N ASN A 67 -24.91 15.01 2.99
CA ASN A 67 -23.73 15.84 2.76
C ASN A 67 -23.34 15.97 1.29
N ARG A 68 -24.01 15.27 0.36
CA ARG A 68 -23.70 15.37 -1.07
C ARG A 68 -23.88 16.78 -1.60
N ASP A 69 -24.95 17.46 -1.19
CA ASP A 69 -25.17 18.86 -1.57
C ASP A 69 -24.07 19.78 -1.02
N ARG A 70 -23.47 19.44 0.12
CA ARG A 70 -22.34 20.17 0.72
C ARG A 70 -21.13 20.14 -0.19
N ILE A 71 -20.80 18.99 -0.78
CA ILE A 71 -19.64 18.89 -1.68
C ILE A 71 -19.94 19.46 -3.07
N LEU A 72 -21.18 19.42 -3.55
CA LEU A 72 -21.57 20.01 -4.84
C LEU A 72 -21.54 21.54 -4.80
N ASN A 73 -21.86 22.13 -3.64
CA ASN A 73 -21.80 23.57 -3.41
C ASN A 73 -20.54 24.00 -2.64
N ALA A 74 -19.46 23.22 -2.68
CA ALA A 74 -18.23 23.51 -1.94
C ALA A 74 -17.63 24.88 -2.33
N HIS A 75 -17.31 25.70 -1.33
CA HIS A 75 -16.72 27.02 -1.50
C HIS A 75 -16.00 27.46 -0.23
N GLY A 76 -15.30 28.60 -0.30
CA GLY A 76 -14.64 29.24 0.84
C GLY A 76 -13.22 28.73 1.13
N PRO A 77 -12.58 29.27 2.18
CA PRO A 77 -11.15 29.09 2.42
C PRO A 77 -10.73 27.63 2.59
N TRP A 78 -11.59 26.81 3.20
CA TRP A 78 -11.32 25.38 3.35
C TRP A 78 -11.29 24.67 2.00
N PHE A 79 -12.25 24.95 1.12
CA PHE A 79 -12.27 24.37 -0.22
C PHE A 79 -11.09 24.85 -1.07
N ASP A 80 -10.65 26.10 -0.89
CA ASP A 80 -9.43 26.61 -1.54
C ASP A 80 -8.18 25.84 -1.09
N ALA A 81 -8.08 25.50 0.19
CA ALA A 81 -7.01 24.64 0.71
C ALA A 81 -7.09 23.22 0.12
N CYS A 82 -8.29 22.63 0.04
CA CYS A 82 -8.50 21.32 -0.59
C CYS A 82 -8.09 21.33 -2.07
N LYS A 83 -8.40 22.40 -2.83
CA LYS A 83 -7.95 22.56 -4.22
C LYS A 83 -6.43 22.62 -4.32
N ALA A 84 -5.75 23.33 -3.43
CA ALA A 84 -4.28 23.37 -3.42
C ALA A 84 -3.69 21.98 -3.16
N ILE A 85 -4.19 21.26 -2.14
CA ILE A 85 -3.74 19.90 -1.82
C ILE A 85 -4.01 18.94 -2.99
N ALA A 86 -5.19 19.00 -3.62
CA ALA A 86 -5.52 18.17 -4.76
C ALA A 86 -4.59 18.42 -5.96
N LYS A 87 -4.24 19.69 -6.21
CA LYS A 87 -3.29 20.07 -7.26
C LYS A 87 -1.91 19.45 -7.00
N ASP A 88 -1.42 19.58 -5.77
CA ASP A 88 -0.12 19.04 -5.38
C ASP A 88 -0.11 17.50 -5.44
N ALA A 89 -1.21 16.84 -5.06
CA ALA A 89 -1.39 15.39 -5.15
C ALA A 89 -1.22 14.88 -6.59
N LEU A 90 -1.95 15.52 -7.51
CA LEU A 90 -1.99 15.12 -8.92
C LEU A 90 -0.67 15.42 -9.64
N ALA A 91 0.08 16.42 -9.17
CA ALA A 91 1.43 16.71 -9.65
C ALA A 91 2.49 15.72 -9.11
N GLY A 92 2.13 14.79 -8.22
CA GLY A 92 3.07 13.92 -7.52
C GLY A 92 3.94 14.65 -6.48
N GLY A 93 3.49 15.83 -6.04
CA GLY A 93 4.32 16.84 -5.37
C GLY A 93 4.42 16.74 -3.85
N PHE A 94 3.76 15.79 -3.17
CA PHE A 94 3.86 15.72 -1.71
C PHE A 94 4.06 14.31 -1.13
N TYR A 95 4.81 14.26 -0.03
CA TYR A 95 5.16 13.06 0.72
C TYR A 95 3.92 12.35 1.28
N ASP A 96 3.80 11.04 1.07
CA ASP A 96 2.73 10.21 1.64
C ASP A 96 3.05 9.84 3.11
N PRO A 97 2.35 10.41 4.11
CA PRO A 97 2.57 10.07 5.51
C PRO A 97 1.95 8.71 5.89
N THR A 98 1.05 8.18 5.07
CA THR A 98 0.20 7.00 5.35
C THR A 98 0.88 5.68 5.03
N ARG A 99 2.13 5.69 4.58
CA ARG A 99 2.92 4.49 4.26
C ARG A 99 2.21 3.59 3.24
N LYS A 100 1.76 4.18 2.13
CA LYS A 100 1.02 3.51 1.06
C LYS A 100 -0.33 2.93 1.49
N SER A 101 -1.02 3.59 2.42
CA SER A 101 -2.35 3.14 2.84
C SER A 101 -3.35 3.25 1.69
N THR A 102 -4.22 2.25 1.57
CA THR A 102 -5.37 2.25 0.65
C THR A 102 -6.70 2.28 1.39
N HIS A 103 -6.66 2.16 2.72
CA HIS A 103 -7.84 2.05 3.56
C HIS A 103 -7.70 3.00 4.73
N TYR A 104 -8.82 3.63 5.08
CA TYR A 104 -8.94 4.40 6.31
C TYR A 104 -10.36 4.30 6.84
N HIS A 105 -10.53 4.63 8.11
CA HIS A 105 -11.86 4.84 8.67
C HIS A 105 -11.82 5.93 9.75
N THR A 106 -12.96 6.56 10.01
CA THR A 106 -13.07 7.53 11.10
C THR A 106 -12.87 6.83 12.45
N ARG A 107 -12.41 7.57 13.46
CA ARG A 107 -12.20 7.00 14.81
C ARG A 107 -13.47 6.44 15.46
N GLY A 108 -14.65 6.89 15.02
CA GLY A 108 -15.95 6.49 15.59
C GLY A 108 -16.51 5.17 15.05
N VAL A 109 -15.91 4.60 14.00
CA VAL A 109 -16.38 3.35 13.38
C VAL A 109 -15.30 2.27 13.45
N LYS A 110 -15.72 1.00 13.35
CA LYS A 110 -14.80 -0.14 13.32
C LYS A 110 -15.27 -1.16 12.27
N PRO A 111 -14.88 -0.97 11.00
CA PRO A 111 -15.28 -1.89 9.93
C PRO A 111 -14.69 -3.29 10.14
N PHE A 112 -15.35 -4.31 9.61
CA PHE A 112 -14.91 -5.70 9.77
C PHE A 112 -13.47 -5.92 9.29
N TRP A 113 -13.08 -5.28 8.18
CA TRP A 113 -11.73 -5.37 7.63
C TRP A 113 -10.66 -4.81 8.58
N SER A 114 -10.97 -3.92 9.53
CA SER A 114 -9.95 -3.41 10.46
C SER A 114 -9.76 -4.29 11.70
N LYS A 115 -10.57 -5.34 11.86
CA LYS A 115 -10.51 -6.24 13.02
C LYS A 115 -9.15 -6.95 13.10
N GLY A 116 -8.45 -6.76 14.22
CA GLY A 116 -7.16 -7.40 14.49
C GLY A 116 -5.95 -6.70 13.86
N ARG A 117 -6.17 -5.63 13.09
CA ARG A 117 -5.12 -4.84 12.46
C ARG A 117 -4.78 -3.60 13.29
N LYS A 118 -3.56 -3.08 13.11
CA LYS A 118 -3.10 -1.84 13.74
C LYS A 118 -2.96 -0.77 12.66
N PRO A 119 -3.45 0.46 12.90
CA PRO A 119 -3.22 1.55 11.96
C PRO A 119 -1.73 1.84 11.83
N VAL A 120 -1.30 2.22 10.63
CA VAL A 120 0.10 2.58 10.33
C VAL A 120 0.35 4.09 10.40
N TYR A 121 -0.73 4.87 10.36
CA TYR A 121 -0.75 6.31 10.50
C TYR A 121 -2.11 6.76 11.06
N GLU A 122 -2.13 7.89 11.75
CA GLU A 122 -3.35 8.44 12.33
C GLU A 122 -3.35 9.96 12.27
N THR A 123 -4.52 10.54 12.09
CA THR A 123 -4.78 11.99 12.16
C THR A 123 -5.82 12.28 13.23
N ALA A 124 -6.23 13.52 13.42
CA ALA A 124 -7.33 13.82 14.33
C ALA A 124 -8.65 13.17 13.89
N GLY A 125 -8.87 12.99 12.58
CA GLY A 125 -10.08 12.40 12.01
C GLY A 125 -10.05 10.88 11.84
N HIS A 126 -8.91 10.34 11.38
CA HIS A 126 -8.89 9.03 10.73
C HIS A 126 -7.73 8.12 11.19
N LEU A 127 -7.97 6.81 11.01
CA LEU A 127 -6.99 5.73 11.18
C LEU A 127 -6.71 5.10 9.81
N TYR A 128 -5.44 4.95 9.45
CA TYR A 128 -5.01 4.52 8.11
C TYR A 128 -4.33 3.13 8.14
N PHE A 129 -4.59 2.31 7.12
CA PHE A 129 -4.18 0.91 7.00
C PHE A 129 -3.66 0.60 5.59
N ASN A 130 -2.57 -0.18 5.52
CA ASN A 130 -1.87 -0.49 4.27
C ASN A 130 -1.76 -2.01 3.96
N ASP A 131 -2.47 -2.84 4.72
CA ASP A 131 -2.44 -4.31 4.65
C ASP A 131 -3.82 -4.94 4.31
N ILE A 132 -4.70 -4.16 3.68
CA ILE A 132 -6.04 -4.61 3.29
C ILE A 132 -6.06 -5.10 1.84
N ASP A 133 -5.51 -4.27 0.95
CA ASP A 133 -5.59 -4.41 -0.51
C ASP A 133 -4.22 -4.66 -1.13
N THR A 134 -3.37 -5.38 -0.41
CA THR A 134 -2.05 -5.72 -0.94
C THR A 134 -2.22 -6.41 -2.30
N PRO A 135 -1.62 -5.87 -3.38
CA PRO A 135 -1.68 -6.50 -4.69
C PRO A 135 -1.09 -7.91 -4.59
N ALA A 136 -1.53 -8.80 -5.49
CA ALA A 136 -0.97 -10.14 -5.56
C ALA A 136 0.57 -10.04 -5.61
N PRO A 137 1.29 -10.77 -4.76
CA PRO A 137 2.73 -10.64 -4.66
C PRO A 137 3.36 -11.02 -6.00
N GLU A 138 4.20 -10.15 -6.56
CA GLU A 138 4.89 -10.40 -7.82
C GLU A 138 6.14 -11.26 -7.59
N THR A 139 6.61 -11.36 -6.35
CA THR A 139 7.73 -12.21 -5.93
C THR A 139 7.43 -13.06 -4.70
N ALA A 140 8.20 -14.16 -4.52
CA ALA A 140 8.09 -15.00 -3.33
C ALA A 140 8.40 -14.22 -2.03
N THR A 141 9.32 -13.26 -2.08
CA THR A 141 9.65 -12.38 -0.95
C THR A 141 8.48 -11.48 -0.58
N GLU A 142 7.78 -10.92 -1.56
CA GLU A 142 6.57 -10.12 -1.33
C GLU A 142 5.44 -10.97 -0.75
N ALA A 143 5.26 -12.20 -1.24
CA ALA A 143 4.26 -13.14 -0.71
C ALA A 143 4.51 -13.46 0.77
N LEU A 144 5.78 -13.71 1.13
CA LEU A 144 6.22 -13.95 2.50
C LEU A 144 6.00 -12.72 3.40
N ASN A 145 6.30 -11.52 2.91
CA ASN A 145 6.11 -10.28 3.66
C ASN A 145 4.62 -9.91 3.84
N GLN A 146 3.75 -10.27 2.91
CA GLN A 146 2.30 -10.08 3.03
C GLN A 146 1.67 -11.03 4.06
N MET A 147 2.18 -12.25 4.20
CA MET A 147 1.72 -13.20 5.22
C MET A 147 2.23 -12.84 6.64
N HIS A 148 3.31 -12.07 6.78
CA HIS A 148 3.88 -11.63 8.05
C HIS A 148 4.21 -10.13 8.08
N PRO A 149 3.31 -9.27 8.63
CA PRO A 149 3.63 -7.87 8.86
C PRO A 149 4.89 -7.76 9.73
N ILE A 150 5.83 -6.90 9.30
CA ILE A 150 7.19 -6.72 9.85
C ILE A 150 7.24 -6.45 11.38
N GLY A 151 6.09 -6.22 12.03
CA GLY A 151 5.97 -6.09 13.48
C GLY A 151 5.82 -7.38 14.30
N LYS A 152 5.79 -8.58 13.71
CA LYS A 152 5.62 -9.86 14.45
C LYS A 152 6.68 -10.94 14.24
N SER A 153 7.71 -10.69 13.42
CA SER A 153 8.82 -11.62 13.29
C SER A 153 9.87 -11.34 14.36
N ARG A 154 9.99 -12.23 15.36
CA ARG A 154 11.18 -12.28 16.25
C ARG A 154 12.41 -12.85 15.53
N THR A 155 12.43 -12.87 14.19
CA THR A 155 13.50 -13.47 13.39
C THR A 155 14.40 -12.45 12.69
N ILE A 156 14.14 -11.14 12.84
CA ILE A 156 15.13 -10.10 12.45
C ILE A 156 15.74 -9.48 13.71
N GLN A 157 16.41 -10.32 14.48
CA GLN A 157 17.57 -9.90 15.26
C GLN A 157 18.71 -10.82 14.80
N GLY A 158 19.28 -10.54 13.62
CA GLY A 158 20.39 -11.36 13.11
C GLY A 158 20.81 -11.20 11.65
N ALA A 159 20.09 -10.46 10.80
CA ALA A 159 20.57 -10.21 9.44
C ALA A 159 20.17 -8.81 8.99
N THR A 160 21.06 -7.85 9.25
CA THR A 160 21.01 -6.58 8.53
C THR A 160 21.36 -6.84 7.06
N VAL A 161 20.76 -6.10 6.13
CA VAL A 161 21.19 -6.06 4.72
C VAL A 161 22.68 -5.71 4.61
N ALA A 162 23.22 -4.97 5.58
CA ALA A 162 24.65 -4.72 5.74
C ALA A 162 25.49 -6.00 5.97
N GLY A 163 24.94 -7.03 6.64
CA GLY A 163 25.63 -8.31 6.85
C GLY A 163 25.71 -9.17 5.58
N VAL A 164 24.69 -9.13 4.72
CA VAL A 164 24.71 -9.80 3.42
C VAL A 164 25.64 -9.07 2.43
N MET A 165 25.67 -7.74 2.48
CA MET A 165 26.58 -6.92 1.66
C MET A 165 28.04 -6.92 2.16
N ALA A 166 28.28 -7.20 3.45
CA ALA A 166 29.64 -7.37 3.98
C ALA A 166 30.24 -8.75 3.63
N ALA A 167 29.42 -9.78 3.39
CA ALA A 167 29.87 -11.09 2.92
C ALA A 167 30.19 -11.11 1.41
N LEU A 168 29.75 -10.09 0.67
CA LEU A 168 30.08 -9.88 -0.74
C LEU A 168 31.02 -8.68 -0.85
N GLY A 169 32.30 -8.93 -0.58
CA GLY A 169 33.39 -8.03 -0.97
C GLY A 169 33.37 -7.73 -2.48
N PRO A 170 34.27 -6.85 -2.98
CA PRO A 170 34.08 -6.10 -4.22
C PRO A 170 34.20 -6.99 -5.47
N VAL A 171 33.14 -7.71 -5.82
CA VAL A 171 33.07 -8.47 -7.07
C VAL A 171 31.64 -8.41 -7.61
N ALA A 172 31.15 -7.19 -7.89
CA ALA A 172 29.94 -7.01 -8.69
C ALA A 172 30.25 -6.58 -10.14
N GLY A 173 31.50 -6.17 -10.42
CA GLY A 173 31.92 -5.70 -11.74
C GLY A 173 32.33 -6.82 -12.73
N ASP A 174 32.85 -7.94 -12.24
CA ASP A 174 33.48 -8.97 -13.10
C ASP A 174 32.64 -10.24 -13.33
N ILE A 175 31.49 -10.39 -12.67
CA ILE A 175 30.66 -11.60 -12.78
C ILE A 175 30.04 -11.72 -14.18
N GLY A 176 29.66 -10.60 -14.78
CA GLY A 176 29.00 -10.59 -16.10
C GLY A 176 29.87 -11.15 -17.24
N LYS A 177 31.19 -11.00 -17.16
CA LYS A 177 32.12 -11.48 -18.19
C LYS A 177 32.63 -12.90 -17.93
N SER A 178 32.66 -13.32 -16.67
CA SER A 178 33.16 -14.64 -16.28
C SER A 178 32.14 -15.76 -16.53
N LEU A 179 30.83 -15.46 -16.53
CA LEU A 179 29.78 -16.47 -16.73
C LEU A 179 29.73 -17.06 -18.14
N GLU A 180 30.19 -16.33 -19.18
CA GLU A 180 30.33 -16.90 -20.53
C GLU A 180 31.48 -17.91 -20.61
N GLN A 181 32.50 -17.78 -19.75
CA GLN A 181 33.69 -18.64 -19.74
C GLN A 181 33.45 -20.01 -19.04
N TYR A 182 32.37 -20.16 -18.26
CA TYR A 182 32.08 -21.36 -17.45
C TYR A 182 30.85 -22.16 -17.94
N ALA A 183 30.56 -22.14 -19.24
CA ALA A 183 29.46 -22.90 -19.85
C ALA A 183 29.47 -24.41 -19.52
N TYR A 184 30.63 -24.97 -19.15
CA TYR A 184 30.79 -26.37 -18.74
C TYR A 184 30.32 -26.70 -17.30
N LEU A 185 30.14 -25.70 -16.42
CA LEU A 185 29.66 -25.88 -15.04
C LEU A 185 28.13 -25.77 -14.91
N SER A 186 27.42 -25.52 -16.01
CA SER A 186 25.97 -25.27 -16.04
C SER A 186 25.14 -26.43 -15.48
N GLU A 187 25.64 -27.66 -15.54
CA GLU A 187 24.96 -28.84 -15.00
C GLU A 187 25.05 -28.91 -13.47
N TYR A 188 26.22 -28.60 -12.90
CA TYR A 188 26.40 -28.56 -11.45
C TYR A 188 25.61 -27.43 -10.78
N ILE A 189 25.52 -26.28 -11.45
CA ILE A 189 24.71 -25.14 -11.00
C ILE A 189 23.22 -25.50 -11.02
N LYS A 190 22.73 -26.21 -12.04
CA LYS A 190 21.35 -26.71 -12.09
C LYS A 190 21.05 -27.66 -10.93
N TRP A 191 21.96 -28.59 -10.64
CA TRP A 191 21.81 -29.51 -9.51
C TRP A 191 21.94 -28.82 -8.14
N ALA A 192 22.78 -27.80 -8.01
CA ALA A 192 22.85 -26.98 -6.80
C ALA A 192 21.55 -26.19 -6.57
N CYS A 193 20.96 -25.60 -7.61
CA CYS A 193 19.65 -24.96 -7.54
C CYS A 193 18.54 -25.97 -7.18
N ALA A 194 18.58 -27.18 -7.75
CA ALA A 194 17.64 -28.25 -7.42
C ALA A 194 17.77 -28.72 -5.96
N ALA A 195 19.00 -28.86 -5.45
CA ALA A 195 19.26 -29.20 -4.05
C ALA A 195 18.73 -28.13 -3.09
N LEU A 196 18.92 -26.84 -3.41
CA LEU A 196 18.36 -25.74 -2.63
C LEU A 196 16.83 -25.73 -2.63
N ALA A 197 16.19 -26.06 -3.76
CA ALA A 197 14.74 -26.19 -3.85
C ALA A 197 14.21 -27.35 -2.99
N ILE A 198 14.92 -28.48 -2.94
CA ILE A 198 14.57 -29.64 -2.10
C ILE A 198 14.70 -29.31 -0.61
N ILE A 199 15.77 -28.60 -0.21
CA ILE A 199 15.96 -28.15 1.18
C ILE A 199 14.85 -27.18 1.59
N ALA A 200 14.47 -26.25 0.71
CA ALA A 200 13.36 -25.32 0.95
C ALA A 200 12.03 -26.07 1.11
N ALA A 201 11.74 -27.05 0.24
CA ALA A 201 10.55 -27.89 0.35
C ALA A 201 10.53 -28.69 1.67
N GLY A 202 11.66 -29.28 2.07
CA GLY A 202 11.80 -29.98 3.34
C GLY A 202 11.54 -29.08 4.56
N TYR A 203 12.08 -27.86 4.54
CA TYR A 203 11.85 -26.88 5.60
C TYR A 203 10.38 -26.47 5.71
N THR A 204 9.70 -26.24 4.58
CA THR A 204 8.27 -25.88 4.58
C THR A 204 7.37 -27.03 5.08
N ALA A 205 7.70 -28.27 4.73
CA ALA A 205 6.99 -29.45 5.23
C ALA A 205 7.21 -29.63 6.74
N TRP A 206 8.45 -29.46 7.23
CA TRP A 206 8.78 -29.51 8.65
C TRP A 206 8.08 -28.41 9.45
N ALA A 207 8.08 -27.17 8.94
CA ALA A 207 7.40 -26.04 9.58
C ALA A 207 5.89 -26.30 9.74
N ARG A 208 5.21 -26.77 8.68
CA ARG A 208 3.78 -27.12 8.73
C ARG A 208 3.47 -28.25 9.71
N LEU A 209 4.37 -29.24 9.84
CA LEU A 209 4.22 -30.33 10.81
C LEU A 209 4.46 -29.84 12.25
N SER A 210 5.44 -28.96 12.46
CA SER A 210 5.70 -28.31 13.75
C SER A 210 4.50 -27.46 14.20
N ASP A 211 3.88 -26.72 13.29
CA ASP A 211 2.76 -25.84 13.63
C ASP A 211 1.49 -26.64 13.97
N ARG A 212 1.24 -27.76 13.26
CA ARG A 212 0.20 -28.74 13.62
C ARG A 212 0.44 -29.37 14.99
N ALA A 213 1.68 -29.70 15.32
CA ALA A 213 2.05 -30.26 16.61
C ALA A 213 1.90 -29.26 17.78
N LYS A 214 1.95 -27.96 17.49
CA LYS A 214 1.79 -26.87 18.46
C LYS A 214 0.38 -26.29 18.53
N GLY A 215 -0.56 -26.84 17.76
CA GLY A 215 -1.96 -26.39 17.75
C GLY A 215 -2.15 -24.96 17.25
N VAL A 216 -1.19 -24.44 16.49
CA VAL A 216 -1.25 -23.09 15.92
C VAL A 216 -1.98 -23.20 14.59
N ASN A 217 -3.30 -23.05 14.63
CA ASN A 217 -4.14 -22.80 13.45
C ASN A 217 -4.27 -21.30 13.19
#